data_AF-A0A6H9HMR4-F1
#
_entry.id   AF-A0A6H9HMR4-F1
#
_cell.length_a   1.000
_cell.length_b   1.000
_cell.length_c   1.000
_cell.angle_alpha   90.00
_cell.angle_beta   90.00
_cell.angle_gamma   90.00
#
_symmetry.space_group_name_H-M   'P 1'
#
loop_
_entity.id
_entity.type
_entity.pdbx_description
1 polymer ?
#
loop_
_entity_poly.entity_id
_entity_poly.type
_entity_poly.pdbx_seq_one_letter_code
_entity_poly.pdbx_strand_id
1 'polypeptide(L)'
;MALLSRSNADFEPLERHYKTGLLVQSAGIEVPQTCGENNDGVHEVAPVSGNWRQALAFGAAFLKSRRDLKRRTARELLDRRPESLALPTKSVLPREVAARINGTIAQAALIFGTFDRCLPKALALSRLVLAHGYQPTIVFGVTGRPFSAHCWTRVGNVLLAESESRIRNYTPILAT
;
A
#
# COMPACT_ATOMS: atom_id res chain seq x y z
N MET A 1 -12.02 32.36 23.12
CA MET A 1 -11.61 31.16 23.89
C MET A 1 -12.85 30.36 24.25
N ALA A 2 -13.24 29.39 23.42
CA ALA A 2 -14.39 28.53 23.69
C ALA A 2 -13.90 27.10 23.93
N LEU A 3 -13.83 26.71 25.20
CA LEU A 3 -13.64 25.33 25.64
C LEU A 3 -14.97 24.59 25.43
N LEU A 4 -15.08 23.81 24.36
CA LEU A 4 -16.15 22.83 24.23
C LEU A 4 -15.78 21.59 25.04
N SER A 5 -16.33 21.52 26.26
CA SER A 5 -16.53 20.31 27.03
C SER A 5 -17.20 19.25 26.16
N ARG A 6 -16.44 18.25 25.71
CA ARG A 6 -17.00 17.03 25.10
C ARG A 6 -17.24 16.02 26.20
N SER A 7 -18.49 15.60 26.35
CA SER A 7 -18.94 14.71 27.41
C SER A 7 -18.44 13.27 27.21
N ASN A 8 -18.28 12.56 28.32
CA ASN A 8 -17.79 11.18 28.45
C ASN A 8 -18.62 10.08 27.72
N ALA A 9 -19.66 10.44 26.97
CA ALA A 9 -20.60 9.47 26.41
C ALA A 9 -20.12 8.79 25.10
N ASP A 10 -19.11 9.33 24.41
CA ASP A 10 -18.65 8.83 23.10
C ASP A 10 -17.63 7.66 23.18
N PHE A 11 -17.32 7.14 24.37
CA PHE A 11 -16.21 6.18 24.60
C PHE A 11 -16.63 4.75 25.00
N GLU A 12 -17.93 4.48 25.14
CA GLU A 12 -18.48 3.15 25.53
C GLU A 12 -17.94 1.95 24.70
N PRO A 13 -17.75 2.04 23.37
CA PRO A 13 -17.22 0.92 22.57
C PRO A 13 -15.72 0.63 22.78
N LEU A 14 -14.98 1.56 23.40
CA LEU A 14 -13.53 1.49 23.54
C LEU A 14 -13.08 0.85 24.87
N GLU A 15 -13.92 0.92 25.92
CA GLU A 15 -13.61 0.28 27.22
C GLU A 15 -13.41 -1.23 27.10
N ARG A 16 -14.19 -1.89 26.23
CA ARG A 16 -14.12 -3.34 26.04
C ARG A 16 -12.77 -3.78 25.49
N HIS A 17 -12.10 -2.92 24.71
CA HIS A 17 -10.79 -3.17 24.11
C HIS A 17 -9.61 -2.74 25.01
N TYR A 18 -9.86 -1.85 25.98
CA TYR A 18 -8.91 -1.55 27.05
C TYR A 18 -8.76 -2.74 28.02
N LYS A 19 -9.88 -3.34 28.44
CA LYS A 19 -9.86 -4.47 29.38
C LYS A 19 -9.26 -5.76 28.78
N THR A 20 -9.28 -5.92 27.47
CA THR A 20 -8.68 -7.08 26.78
C THR A 20 -7.19 -6.90 26.50
N GLY A 21 -6.60 -5.77 26.86
CA GLY A 21 -5.19 -5.47 26.58
C GLY A 21 -4.88 -5.23 25.10
N LEU A 22 -5.91 -5.11 24.25
CA LEU A 22 -5.75 -4.80 22.83
C LEU A 22 -5.36 -3.32 22.62
N LEU A 23 -5.77 -2.44 23.54
CA LEU A 23 -5.42 -1.03 23.57
C LEU A 23 -4.67 -0.70 24.87
N VAL A 24 -3.54 -0.02 24.74
CA VAL A 24 -2.80 0.57 25.86
C VAL A 24 -2.95 2.09 25.77
N GLN A 25 -3.32 2.72 26.88
CA GLN A 25 -3.44 4.18 26.93
C GLN A 25 -2.01 4.74 27.00
N SER A 26 -1.57 5.41 25.94
CA SER A 26 -0.32 6.18 26.01
C SER A 26 -0.55 7.39 26.93
N ALA A 27 0.28 7.55 27.95
CA ALA A 27 0.22 8.67 28.89
C ALA A 27 0.73 9.99 28.28
N GLY A 28 1.23 9.96 27.04
CA GLY A 28 1.72 11.14 26.32
C GLY A 28 0.73 11.63 25.25
N ILE A 29 0.69 12.94 25.05
CA ILE A 29 0.18 13.57 23.82
C ILE A 29 1.22 13.39 22.70
N GLU A 30 1.80 12.20 22.58
CA GLU A 30 2.61 11.86 21.42
C GLU A 30 1.66 11.35 20.36
N VAL A 31 1.34 12.26 19.43
CA VAL A 31 0.72 11.88 18.16
C VAL A 31 1.61 10.80 17.55
N PRO A 32 1.10 9.61 17.18
CA PRO A 32 1.91 8.59 16.54
C PRO A 32 2.58 9.23 15.32
N GLN A 33 3.91 9.34 15.40
CA GLN A 33 4.70 9.90 14.32
C GLN A 33 4.75 8.87 13.19
N THR A 34 4.67 9.34 11.96
CA THR A 34 4.94 8.50 10.78
C THR A 34 6.34 7.92 10.93
N CYS A 35 6.52 6.64 10.61
CA CYS A 35 7.84 6.05 10.49
C CYS A 35 8.53 6.62 9.24
N GLY A 36 8.98 7.88 9.32
CA GLY A 36 9.87 8.57 8.38
C GLY A 36 9.35 8.88 6.97
N GLU A 37 8.24 8.28 6.53
CA GLU A 37 7.72 8.48 5.18
C GLU A 37 6.39 9.24 5.20
N ASN A 38 6.43 10.47 4.69
CA ASN A 38 5.24 11.25 4.42
C ASN A 38 4.81 11.04 2.97
N ASN A 39 3.52 11.17 2.68
CA ASN A 39 3.01 11.13 1.30
C ASN A 39 3.30 12.43 0.52
N ASP A 40 4.28 13.21 0.93
CA ASP A 40 4.63 14.48 0.30
C ASP A 40 5.58 14.24 -0.89
N GLY A 41 5.29 14.89 -2.01
CA GLY A 41 6.11 14.78 -3.23
C GLY A 41 5.99 13.46 -3.99
N VAL A 42 5.07 12.55 -3.59
CA VAL A 42 4.71 11.42 -4.43
C VAL A 42 3.69 11.84 -5.48
N HIS A 43 3.83 11.32 -6.70
CA HIS A 43 3.00 11.70 -7.82
C HIS A 43 2.41 10.48 -8.52
N GLU A 44 1.13 10.57 -8.86
CA GLU A 44 0.47 9.60 -9.73
C GLU A 44 0.83 9.82 -11.20
N VAL A 45 0.82 8.75 -11.99
CA VAL A 45 1.13 8.79 -13.42
C VAL A 45 -0.03 8.20 -14.20
N ALA A 46 -0.60 8.98 -15.12
CA ALA A 46 -1.69 8.51 -15.97
C ALA A 46 -1.27 7.27 -16.80
N PRO A 47 -2.16 6.28 -16.96
CA PRO A 47 -1.87 5.10 -17.76
C PRO A 47 -1.76 5.44 -19.24
N VAL A 48 -0.85 4.77 -19.95
CA VAL A 48 -0.84 4.69 -21.42
C VAL A 48 -1.18 3.27 -21.84
N SER A 49 -1.14 2.96 -23.14
CA SER A 49 -1.32 1.57 -23.58
C SER A 49 -0.28 0.65 -22.94
N GLY A 50 -0.77 -0.35 -22.21
CA GLY A 50 0.05 -1.40 -21.61
C GLY A 50 0.36 -2.53 -22.58
N ASN A 51 1.02 -3.56 -22.06
CA ASN A 51 1.31 -4.79 -22.80
C ASN A 51 0.42 -5.93 -22.31
N TRP A 52 -0.40 -6.50 -23.19
CA TRP A 52 -1.33 -7.59 -22.85
C TRP A 52 -0.66 -8.84 -22.26
N ARG A 53 0.57 -9.18 -22.68
CA ARG A 53 1.32 -10.31 -22.09
C ARG A 53 1.67 -10.00 -20.63
N GLN A 54 2.07 -8.77 -20.35
CA GLN A 54 2.32 -8.31 -18.99
C GLN A 54 1.03 -8.19 -18.18
N ALA A 55 -0.10 -7.87 -18.82
CA ALA A 55 -1.41 -7.77 -18.15
C ALA A 55 -1.87 -9.15 -17.66
N LEU A 56 -1.74 -10.18 -18.50
CA LEU A 56 -1.99 -11.57 -18.12
C LEU A 56 -1.02 -12.03 -17.03
N ALA A 57 0.27 -11.73 -17.15
CA ALA A 57 1.27 -12.06 -16.13
C ALA A 57 0.96 -11.38 -14.78
N PHE A 58 0.54 -10.12 -14.81
CA PHE A 58 0.10 -9.38 -13.63
C PHE A 58 -1.12 -10.03 -12.98
N GLY A 59 -2.16 -10.37 -13.77
CA GLY A 59 -3.35 -11.06 -13.27
C GLY A 59 -3.01 -12.40 -12.62
N ALA A 60 -2.14 -13.20 -13.24
CA ALA A 60 -1.65 -14.45 -12.66
C ALA A 60 -0.88 -14.21 -11.35
N ALA A 61 0.00 -13.20 -11.30
CA ALA A 61 0.73 -12.81 -10.09
C ALA A 61 -0.20 -12.32 -8.97
N PHE A 62 -1.29 -11.63 -9.31
CA PHE A 62 -2.34 -11.21 -8.37
C PHE A 62 -3.08 -12.41 -7.78
N LEU A 63 -3.53 -13.35 -8.63
CA LEU A 63 -4.19 -14.58 -8.16
C LEU A 63 -3.26 -15.44 -7.30
N LYS A 64 -1.98 -15.55 -7.68
CA LYS A 64 -0.97 -16.19 -6.85
C LYS A 64 -0.81 -15.51 -5.50
N SER A 65 -0.69 -14.18 -5.48
CA SER A 65 -0.57 -13.42 -4.23
C SER A 65 -1.79 -13.61 -3.32
N ARG A 66 -3.01 -13.66 -3.90
CA ARG A 66 -4.23 -14.00 -3.16
C ARG A 66 -4.17 -15.41 -2.55
N ARG A 67 -3.68 -16.39 -3.30
CA ARG A 67 -3.55 -17.78 -2.81
C ARG A 67 -2.48 -17.89 -1.72
N ASP A 68 -1.36 -17.20 -1.89
CA ASP A 68 -0.26 -17.21 -0.94
C ASP A 68 -0.68 -16.57 0.39
N LEU A 69 -1.38 -15.42 0.35
CA LEU A 69 -1.95 -14.76 1.54
C LEU A 69 -3.07 -15.54 2.23
N LYS A 70 -3.70 -16.51 1.55
CA LYS A 70 -4.64 -17.45 2.19
C LYS A 70 -3.93 -18.55 2.97
N ARG A 71 -2.65 -18.79 2.69
CA ARG A 71 -1.87 -19.91 3.24
C ARG A 71 -0.72 -19.46 4.15
N ARG A 72 -0.40 -18.16 4.16
CA ARG A 72 0.77 -17.58 4.81
C ARG A 72 0.44 -16.21 5.36
N THR A 73 1.22 -15.78 6.35
CA THR A 73 1.10 -14.42 6.90
C THR A 73 1.69 -13.38 5.93
N ALA A 74 1.25 -12.12 6.07
CA ALA A 74 1.79 -11.02 5.27
C ALA A 74 3.30 -10.85 5.50
N ARG A 75 3.76 -11.02 6.75
CA ARG A 75 5.17 -10.92 7.13
C ARG A 75 6.03 -11.93 6.39
N GLU A 76 5.63 -13.19 6.35
CA GLU A 76 6.35 -14.23 5.60
C GLU A 76 6.51 -13.91 4.11
N LEU A 77 5.55 -13.19 3.51
CA LEU A 77 5.63 -12.83 2.10
C LEU A 77 6.49 -11.60 1.84
N LEU A 78 6.54 -10.66 2.80
CA LEU A 78 7.45 -9.52 2.75
C LEU A 78 8.89 -9.96 3.02
N ASP A 79 9.11 -10.85 3.99
CA ASP A 79 10.43 -11.38 4.35
C ASP A 79 10.99 -12.30 3.25
N ARG A 80 10.12 -12.99 2.49
CA ARG A 80 10.51 -13.84 1.35
C ARG A 80 10.63 -13.08 0.04
N ARG A 81 10.75 -11.75 0.06
CA ARG A 81 11.05 -11.03 -1.17
C ARG A 81 12.35 -11.61 -1.76
N PRO A 82 12.35 -11.96 -3.06
CA PRO A 82 13.49 -12.62 -3.67
C PRO A 82 14.76 -11.79 -3.52
N GLU A 83 15.92 -12.46 -3.43
CA GLU A 83 17.26 -11.85 -3.49
C GLU A 83 17.45 -10.94 -4.72
N SER A 84 16.53 -10.97 -5.70
CA SER A 84 16.48 -9.97 -6.76
C SER A 84 16.27 -8.53 -6.27
N LEU A 85 15.84 -8.30 -5.02
CA LEU A 85 15.90 -6.98 -4.36
C LEU A 85 17.32 -6.56 -3.95
N ALA A 86 18.23 -7.52 -3.81
CA ALA A 86 19.65 -7.27 -3.54
C ALA A 86 20.45 -6.99 -4.82
N LEU A 87 19.87 -7.26 -6.00
CA LEU A 87 20.44 -6.81 -7.27
C LEU A 87 20.35 -5.28 -7.35
N PRO A 88 21.34 -4.59 -7.95
CA PRO A 88 21.31 -3.15 -8.15
C PRO A 88 20.10 -2.77 -8.98
N THR A 89 19.05 -2.35 -8.30
CA THR A 89 17.76 -1.96 -8.88
C THR A 89 17.66 -0.45 -8.85
N LYS A 90 17.03 0.13 -9.88
CA LYS A 90 16.88 1.58 -9.97
C LYS A 90 15.80 2.05 -9.00
N SER A 91 16.08 3.09 -8.22
CA SER A 91 15.11 3.74 -7.32
C SER A 91 14.29 4.83 -7.99
N VAL A 92 14.72 5.30 -9.16
CA VAL A 92 14.01 6.31 -9.96
C VAL A 92 13.32 5.63 -11.13
N LEU A 93 11.99 5.71 -11.15
CA LEU A 93 11.17 5.15 -12.22
C LEU A 93 10.82 6.22 -13.27
N PRO A 94 11.26 6.08 -14.53
CA PRO A 94 10.87 6.99 -15.59
C PRO A 94 9.35 7.03 -15.78
N ARG A 95 8.81 8.22 -16.03
CA ARG A 95 7.36 8.45 -16.18
C ARG A 95 6.73 7.56 -17.25
N GLU A 96 7.42 7.33 -18.36
CA GLU A 96 6.97 6.47 -19.46
C GLU A 96 6.82 5.00 -19.04
N VAL A 97 7.74 4.50 -18.21
CA VAL A 97 7.70 3.12 -17.69
C VAL A 97 6.57 3.00 -16.68
N ALA A 98 6.44 3.98 -15.78
CA ALA A 98 5.33 4.05 -14.81
C ALA A 98 3.96 4.07 -15.52
N ALA A 99 3.82 4.91 -16.55
CA ALA A 99 2.60 5.01 -17.34
C ALA A 99 2.24 3.68 -18.02
N ARG A 100 3.25 2.96 -18.55
CA ARG A 100 3.05 1.65 -19.17
C ARG A 100 2.66 0.58 -18.15
N ILE A 101 3.28 0.57 -16.98
CA ILE A 101 2.90 -0.32 -15.87
C ILE A 101 1.45 -0.05 -15.44
N ASN A 102 1.07 1.22 -15.27
CA ASN A 102 -0.31 1.60 -14.94
C ASN A 102 -1.29 1.17 -16.05
N GLY A 103 -0.88 1.30 -17.31
CA GLY A 103 -1.60 0.78 -18.48
C GLY A 103 -1.85 -0.73 -18.45
N THR A 104 -0.80 -1.49 -18.12
CA THR A 104 -0.85 -2.95 -17.98
C THR A 104 -1.85 -3.38 -16.91
N ILE A 105 -1.93 -2.65 -15.80
CA ILE A 105 -2.87 -2.95 -14.70
C ILE A 105 -4.30 -2.59 -15.09
N ALA A 106 -4.49 -1.45 -15.76
CA ALA A 106 -5.79 -1.07 -16.30
C ALA A 106 -6.30 -2.11 -17.32
N GLN A 107 -5.44 -2.60 -18.22
CA GLN A 107 -5.77 -3.70 -19.13
C GLN A 107 -6.09 -5.00 -18.39
N ALA A 108 -5.32 -5.35 -17.36
CA ALA A 108 -5.57 -6.55 -16.57
C ALA A 108 -6.94 -6.48 -15.87
N ALA A 109 -7.36 -5.30 -15.41
CA ALA A 109 -8.67 -5.11 -14.77
C ALA A 109 -9.84 -5.40 -15.73
N LEU A 110 -9.66 -5.25 -17.05
CA LEU A 110 -10.67 -5.59 -18.06
C LEU A 110 -10.94 -7.10 -18.14
N ILE A 111 -9.96 -7.93 -17.77
CA ILE A 111 -10.05 -9.40 -17.85
C ILE A 111 -10.33 -10.00 -16.48
N PHE A 112 -9.65 -9.53 -15.43
CA PHE A 112 -9.67 -10.11 -14.10
C PHE A 112 -10.60 -9.38 -13.11
N GLY A 113 -11.25 -8.30 -13.55
CA GLY A 113 -12.08 -7.45 -12.70
C GLY A 113 -11.28 -6.51 -11.80
N THR A 114 -11.97 -5.87 -10.87
CA THR A 114 -11.36 -4.92 -9.93
C THR A 114 -10.44 -5.61 -8.93
N PHE A 115 -9.24 -5.05 -8.76
CA PHE A 115 -8.23 -5.57 -7.83
C PHE A 115 -8.47 -5.04 -6.40
N ASP A 116 -9.63 -5.38 -5.82
CA ASP A 116 -10.14 -4.77 -4.57
C ASP A 116 -9.37 -5.14 -3.30
N ARG A 117 -8.40 -6.05 -3.42
CA ARG A 117 -7.51 -6.40 -2.31
C ARG A 117 -6.17 -5.70 -2.47
N CYS A 118 -5.94 -4.70 -1.63
CA CYS A 118 -4.75 -3.85 -1.63
C CYS A 118 -3.45 -4.65 -1.53
N LEU A 119 -3.34 -5.61 -0.60
CA LEU A 119 -2.08 -6.33 -0.38
C LEU A 119 -1.69 -7.29 -1.52
N PRO A 120 -2.58 -8.18 -2.02
CA PRO A 120 -2.27 -8.95 -3.21
C PRO A 120 -1.93 -8.09 -4.43
N LYS A 121 -2.60 -6.93 -4.59
CA LYS A 121 -2.31 -5.98 -5.66
C LYS A 121 -0.91 -5.39 -5.51
N ALA A 122 -0.56 -4.90 -4.33
CA ALA A 122 0.75 -4.32 -4.02
C ALA A 122 1.89 -5.34 -4.20
N LEU A 123 1.68 -6.60 -3.81
CA LEU A 123 2.63 -7.70 -4.02
C LEU A 123 2.79 -8.08 -5.48
N ALA A 124 1.70 -8.10 -6.27
CA ALA A 124 1.77 -8.35 -7.71
C ALA A 124 2.51 -7.22 -8.44
N LEU A 125 2.21 -5.97 -8.06
CA LEU A 125 2.88 -4.77 -8.53
C LEU A 125 4.37 -4.81 -8.25
N SER A 126 4.75 -5.12 -7.01
CA SER A 126 6.15 -5.23 -6.59
C SER A 126 6.91 -6.22 -7.48
N ARG A 127 6.34 -7.40 -7.77
CA ARG A 127 6.96 -8.37 -8.68
C ARG A 127 7.10 -7.85 -10.11
N LEU A 128 6.07 -7.16 -10.62
CA LEU A 128 6.10 -6.59 -11.96
C LEU A 128 7.20 -5.52 -12.08
N VAL A 129 7.30 -4.64 -11.10
CA VAL A 129 8.31 -3.57 -11.03
C VAL A 129 9.72 -4.13 -10.92
N LEU A 130 9.90 -5.15 -10.07
CA LEU A 130 11.17 -5.86 -9.95
C LEU A 130 11.60 -6.49 -11.27
N ALA A 131 10.67 -7.10 -11.99
CA ALA A 131 10.95 -7.66 -13.31
C ALA A 131 11.34 -6.59 -14.35
N HIS A 132 11.00 -5.31 -14.11
CA HIS A 132 11.45 -4.17 -14.91
C HIS A 132 12.78 -3.56 -14.42
N GLY A 133 13.40 -4.12 -13.38
CA GLY A 133 14.69 -3.66 -12.86
C GLY A 133 14.61 -2.43 -11.94
N TYR A 134 13.46 -2.20 -11.32
CA TYR A 134 13.26 -1.13 -10.35
C TYR A 134 12.98 -1.67 -8.94
N GLN A 135 13.33 -0.90 -7.91
CA GLN A 135 13.14 -1.30 -6.51
C GLN A 135 11.77 -0.82 -6.00
N PRO A 136 10.79 -1.72 -5.77
CA PRO A 136 9.48 -1.36 -5.26
C PRO A 136 9.48 -1.27 -3.73
N THR A 137 8.97 -0.15 -3.24
CA THR A 137 8.56 0.02 -1.84
C THR A 137 7.08 -0.26 -1.71
N ILE A 138 6.71 -1.20 -0.85
CA ILE A 138 5.31 -1.35 -0.42
C ILE A 138 5.16 -0.54 0.85
N VAL A 139 4.26 0.44 0.82
CA VAL A 139 3.90 1.29 1.94
C VAL A 139 2.57 0.82 2.51
N PHE A 140 2.49 0.71 3.83
CA PHE A 140 1.26 0.45 4.58
C PHE A 140 0.87 1.73 5.30
N GLY A 141 -0.38 2.12 5.16
CA GLY A 141 -0.95 3.27 5.84
C GLY A 141 -2.30 2.96 6.48
N VAL A 142 -2.66 3.79 7.46
CA VAL A 142 -3.91 3.66 8.22
C VAL A 142 -4.66 4.98 8.28
N THR A 143 -5.98 4.92 8.42
CA THR A 143 -6.83 6.07 8.76
C THR A 143 -7.30 5.97 10.20
N GLY A 144 -7.55 7.13 10.84
CA GLY A 144 -8.04 7.19 12.21
C GLY A 144 -9.49 6.71 12.38
N ARG A 145 -10.47 7.48 11.88
CA ARG A 145 -11.90 7.17 12.01
C ARG A 145 -12.67 7.44 10.71
N PRO A 146 -13.41 6.45 10.16
CA PRO A 146 -13.34 5.03 10.51
C PRO A 146 -11.92 4.48 10.31
N PHE A 147 -11.53 3.50 11.13
CA PHE A 147 -10.24 2.84 10.97
C PHE A 147 -10.23 2.03 9.68
N SER A 148 -9.25 2.29 8.82
CA SER A 148 -9.03 1.56 7.57
C SER A 148 -7.54 1.36 7.39
N ALA A 149 -7.14 0.15 6.99
CA ALA A 149 -5.78 -0.15 6.60
C ALA A 149 -5.68 -0.30 5.08
N HIS A 150 -4.69 0.33 4.49
CA HIS A 150 -4.43 0.27 3.05
C HIS A 150 -2.93 0.11 2.82
N CYS A 151 -2.59 -0.46 1.67
CA CYS A 151 -1.20 -0.53 1.26
C CYS A 151 -1.10 -0.32 -0.25
N TRP A 152 -0.03 0.34 -0.65
CA TRP A 152 0.25 0.70 -2.04
C TRP A 152 1.71 0.45 -2.37
N THR A 153 2.01 0.39 -3.67
CA THR A 153 3.37 0.22 -4.16
C THR A 153 3.84 1.52 -4.80
N ARG A 154 5.06 1.94 -4.47
CA ARG A 154 5.74 3.08 -5.08
C ARG A 154 7.16 2.70 -5.48
N VAL A 155 7.75 3.50 -6.37
CA VAL A 155 9.18 3.46 -6.69
C VAL A 155 9.71 4.88 -6.58
N GLY A 156 10.56 5.12 -5.58
CA GLY A 156 10.88 6.49 -5.19
C GLY A 156 9.60 7.29 -4.99
N ASN A 157 9.45 8.40 -5.72
CA ASN A 157 8.30 9.29 -5.60
C ASN A 157 7.14 8.97 -6.57
N VAL A 158 7.15 7.82 -7.23
CA VAL A 158 6.12 7.48 -8.23
C VAL A 158 5.14 6.45 -7.67
N LEU A 159 3.85 6.79 -7.69
CA LEU A 159 2.77 5.87 -7.32
C LEU A 159 2.37 4.96 -8.47
N LEU A 160 2.08 3.69 -8.15
CA LEU A 160 1.65 2.69 -9.13
C LEU A 160 0.22 2.24 -8.87
N ALA A 161 -0.65 2.43 -9.87
CA ALA A 161 -2.07 2.07 -9.86
C ALA A 161 -2.83 2.43 -8.58
N GLU A 162 -2.49 3.59 -8.02
CA GLU A 162 -3.17 4.27 -6.93
C GLU A 162 -3.18 5.77 -7.22
N SER A 163 -4.15 6.47 -6.63
CA SER A 163 -4.25 7.92 -6.76
C SER A 163 -3.61 8.65 -5.59
N GLU A 164 -3.03 9.81 -5.88
CA GLU A 164 -2.44 10.70 -4.87
C GLU A 164 -3.51 11.14 -3.87
N SER A 165 -4.69 11.52 -4.37
CA SER A 165 -5.85 11.90 -3.56
C SER A 165 -6.28 10.82 -2.58
N ARG A 166 -6.14 9.53 -2.96
CA ARG A 166 -6.52 8.41 -2.10
C ARG A 166 -5.52 8.22 -0.98
N ILE A 167 -4.22 8.16 -1.32
CA ILE A 167 -3.18 7.87 -0.33
C ILE A 167 -2.98 9.01 0.67
N ARG A 168 -3.28 10.27 0.30
CA ARG A 168 -3.23 11.43 1.22
C ARG A 168 -4.16 11.27 2.43
N ASN A 169 -5.20 10.46 2.32
CA ASN A 169 -6.09 10.15 3.44
C ASN A 169 -5.50 9.14 4.42
N TYR A 170 -4.40 8.47 4.06
CA TYR A 170 -3.75 7.45 4.88
C TYR A 170 -2.45 7.99 5.47
N THR A 171 -2.21 7.68 6.73
CA THR A 171 -0.95 7.95 7.42
C THR A 171 -0.03 6.74 7.29
N PRO A 172 1.15 6.86 6.64
CA PRO A 172 2.09 5.75 6.51
C PRO A 172 2.62 5.29 7.86
N ILE A 173 2.68 3.97 8.07
CA ILE A 173 3.16 3.34 9.31
C ILE A 173 4.29 2.33 9.08
N LEU A 174 4.42 1.81 7.85
CA LEU A 174 5.47 0.85 7.49
C LEU A 174 5.80 0.98 6.00
N ALA A 175 7.09 0.95 5.68
CA ALA A 175 7.62 0.84 4.34
C ALA A 175 8.63 -0.32 4.27
N THR A 176 8.86 -0.85 3.08
CA THR A 176 9.62 -2.09 2.84
C THR A 176 10.64 -1.93 1.73
#